data_AF-W7A8V6-F1
#
_entry.id   AF-W7A8V6-F1
#
_cell.length_a   1.000
_cell.length_b   1.000
_cell.length_c   1.000
_cell.angle_alpha   90.00
_cell.angle_beta   90.00
_cell.angle_gamma   90.00
#
_symmetry.space_group_name_H-M   'P 1'
#
loop_
_entity.id
_entity.type
_entity.pdbx_description
1 polymer ?
#
loop_
_entity_poly.entity_id
_entity_poly.type
_entity_poly.pdbx_seq_one_letter_code
_entity_poly.pdbx_strand_id
1 'polypeptide(L)'
;MLSRRYPHLTCLSHFLFYKISGINMMTFFKEFNERTKNISKNVPIQVTLEPLNDRTYRFYLRTPTVVWFIRRCARVPMFSPTAKHHTVGSITLAEVFHIAKCKRMDPPLINMTLKSICKYIIGTCNSMGIKVRRELDDEGKKKYFVDVNQLDSIKKEIRTRNKHQKRSKK
;
A
#
# COMPACT_ATOMS: atom_id res chain seq x y z
N MET A 1 18.96 -6.61 14.76
CA MET A 1 19.72 -5.32 14.88
C MET A 1 19.37 -4.31 13.78
N LEU A 2 19.27 -4.70 12.51
CA LEU A 2 18.96 -3.77 11.39
C LEU A 2 17.52 -3.20 11.41
N SER A 3 16.52 -3.97 11.86
CA SER A 3 15.12 -3.52 11.93
C SER A 3 14.85 -2.36 12.90
N ARG A 4 15.70 -2.19 13.92
CA ARG A 4 15.62 -1.05 14.85
C ARG A 4 16.24 0.23 14.28
N ARG A 5 17.20 0.11 13.34
CA ARG A 5 17.85 1.27 12.68
C ARG A 5 17.12 1.72 11.41
N TYR A 6 16.33 0.84 10.79
CA TYR A 6 15.68 1.08 9.51
C TYR A 6 14.20 0.63 9.54
N PRO A 7 13.29 1.46 10.07
CA PRO A 7 11.89 1.06 10.34
C PRO A 7 11.08 0.73 9.08
N HIS A 8 11.43 1.33 7.93
CA HIS A 8 10.74 1.14 6.65
C HIS A 8 11.11 -0.17 5.92
N LEU A 9 12.06 -0.96 6.44
CA LEU A 9 12.66 -2.12 5.75
C LEU A 9 12.07 -3.49 6.14
N THR A 10 10.98 -3.52 6.91
CA THR A 10 10.42 -4.76 7.49
C THR A 10 9.86 -5.78 6.49
N CYS A 11 9.64 -5.42 5.21
CA CYS A 11 9.07 -6.31 4.19
C CYS A 11 10.08 -6.90 3.19
N LEU A 12 11.38 -6.59 3.31
CA LEU A 12 12.38 -6.90 2.27
C LEU A 12 13.11 -8.23 2.45
N SER A 13 12.68 -9.10 3.37
CA SER A 13 13.51 -10.20 3.88
C SER A 13 13.59 -11.47 3.02
N HIS A 14 12.76 -11.66 1.98
CA HIS A 14 12.71 -12.96 1.26
C HIS A 14 12.99 -12.90 -0.24
N PHE A 15 12.82 -11.76 -0.91
CA PHE A 15 12.87 -11.71 -2.39
C PHE A 15 14.14 -11.06 -2.98
N LEU A 16 14.95 -10.40 -2.16
CA LEU A 16 16.07 -9.58 -2.64
C LEU A 16 17.44 -10.19 -2.34
N PHE A 17 17.56 -11.26 -1.54
CA PHE A 17 18.88 -11.79 -1.19
C PHE A 17 19.62 -12.48 -2.34
N TYR A 18 18.91 -12.98 -3.37
CA TYR A 18 19.52 -13.83 -4.41
C TYR A 18 19.98 -13.07 -5.67
N LYS A 19 19.74 -11.74 -5.77
CA LYS A 19 20.01 -10.97 -7.00
C LYS A 19 20.94 -9.76 -6.81
N ILE A 20 21.54 -9.58 -5.63
CA ILE A 20 22.30 -8.38 -5.24
C ILE A 20 23.79 -8.66 -4.94
N SER A 21 24.33 -9.78 -5.43
CA SER A 21 25.75 -10.11 -5.24
C SER A 21 26.64 -8.98 -5.80
N GLY A 22 27.26 -8.18 -4.93
CA GLY A 22 28.20 -7.12 -5.30
C GLY A 22 27.80 -5.68 -4.97
N ILE A 23 26.60 -5.40 -4.43
CA ILE A 23 26.21 -4.02 -4.04
C ILE A 23 26.56 -3.74 -2.59
N ASN A 24 27.10 -2.55 -2.32
CA ASN A 24 27.30 -2.05 -0.96
C ASN A 24 25.95 -1.71 -0.29
N MET A 25 25.48 -2.58 0.60
CA MET A 25 24.19 -2.41 1.27
C MET A 25 24.17 -1.27 2.30
N MET A 26 25.33 -0.93 2.90
CA MET A 26 25.39 0.11 3.93
C MET A 26 25.19 1.52 3.34
N THR A 27 25.71 1.76 2.14
CA THR A 27 25.48 3.01 1.40
C THR A 27 24.02 3.12 0.97
N PHE A 28 23.45 2.02 0.46
CA PHE A 28 22.04 1.95 0.08
C PHE A 28 21.12 2.28 1.26
N PHE A 29 21.35 1.71 2.44
CA PHE A 29 20.50 1.98 3.60
C PHE A 29 20.55 3.44 4.08
N LYS A 30 21.72 4.08 4.03
CA LYS A 30 21.85 5.51 4.36
C LYS A 30 21.07 6.37 3.37
N GLU A 31 21.26 6.14 2.08
CA GLU A 31 20.61 6.88 1.01
C GLU A 31 19.09 6.65 0.98
N PHE A 32 18.66 5.42 1.22
CA PHE A 32 17.25 5.04 1.32
C PHE A 32 16.57 5.76 2.49
N ASN A 33 17.19 5.76 3.68
CA ASN A 33 16.64 6.48 4.83
C ASN A 33 16.56 7.97 4.55
N GLU A 34 17.59 8.55 3.95
CA GLU A 34 17.63 9.96 3.60
C GLU A 34 16.48 10.38 2.68
N ARG A 35 16.27 9.64 1.58
CA ARG A 35 15.16 9.91 0.66
C ARG A 35 13.77 9.65 1.28
N THR A 36 13.69 8.83 2.33
CA THR A 36 12.43 8.49 3.01
C THR A 36 12.19 9.24 4.32
N LYS A 37 13.10 10.15 4.74
CA LYS A 37 12.99 10.95 5.98
C LYS A 37 11.63 11.66 6.13
N ASN A 38 11.07 12.14 5.01
CA ASN A 38 9.81 12.91 5.02
C ASN A 38 8.55 12.03 4.96
N ILE A 39 8.70 10.71 4.80
CA ILE A 39 7.57 9.78 4.69
C ILE A 39 7.28 9.18 6.06
N SER A 40 6.01 9.15 6.45
CA SER A 40 5.60 8.57 7.73
C SER A 40 6.00 7.08 7.85
N LYS A 41 6.46 6.68 9.04
CA LYS A 41 7.04 5.36 9.34
C LYS A 41 6.14 4.17 9.00
N ASN A 42 4.82 4.36 9.01
CA ASN A 42 3.84 3.29 8.80
C ASN A 42 3.40 3.14 7.33
N VAL A 43 3.99 3.89 6.41
CA VAL A 43 3.66 3.85 4.99
C VAL A 43 4.58 2.83 4.29
N PRO A 44 4.03 1.78 3.66
CA PRO A 44 4.83 0.82 2.92
C PRO A 44 5.31 1.45 1.61
N ILE A 45 6.62 1.49 1.43
CA ILE A 45 7.27 2.03 0.22
C ILE A 45 7.77 0.85 -0.62
N GLN A 46 7.52 0.90 -1.92
CA GLN A 46 8.06 -0.07 -2.86
C GLN A 46 9.40 0.43 -3.39
N VAL A 47 10.39 -0.46 -3.45
CA VAL A 47 11.73 -0.13 -3.94
C VAL A 47 12.06 -1.05 -5.09
N THR A 48 12.46 -0.46 -6.21
CA THR A 48 13.05 -1.18 -7.33
C THR A 48 14.55 -0.88 -7.33
N LEU A 49 15.37 -1.92 -7.21
CA LEU A 49 16.82 -1.83 -7.19
C LEU A 49 17.36 -2.42 -8.50
N GLU A 50 18.14 -1.63 -9.22
CA GLU A 50 18.79 -1.98 -10.49
C GLU A 50 20.31 -2.01 -10.27
N PRO A 51 20.94 -3.19 -10.29
CA PRO A 51 22.39 -3.30 -10.25
C PRO A 51 23.00 -2.84 -11.58
N LEU A 52 24.12 -2.11 -11.50
CA LEU A 52 24.96 -1.76 -12.64
C LEU A 52 26.21 -2.66 -12.67
N ASN A 53 26.90 -2.69 -13.80
CA ASN A 53 28.08 -3.56 -14.00
C ASN A 53 29.25 -3.19 -13.07
N ASP A 54 29.37 -1.92 -12.68
CA ASP A 54 30.50 -1.40 -11.91
C ASP A 54 30.30 -1.50 -10.39
N ARG A 55 29.49 -2.46 -9.91
CA ARG A 55 29.08 -2.60 -8.49
C ARG A 55 28.32 -1.37 -7.93
N THR A 56 27.99 -0.42 -8.79
CA THR A 56 27.11 0.69 -8.51
C THR A 56 25.65 0.24 -8.65
N TYR A 57 24.72 1.02 -8.12
CA TYR A 57 23.30 0.70 -8.17
C TYR A 57 22.48 1.95 -8.47
N ARG A 58 21.33 1.75 -9.09
CA ARG A 58 20.25 2.74 -9.15
C ARG A 58 19.06 2.17 -8.40
N PHE A 59 18.36 3.01 -7.67
CA PHE A 59 17.07 2.61 -7.10
C PHE A 59 16.04 3.70 -7.23
N TYR A 60 14.80 3.25 -7.40
CA TYR A 60 13.63 4.10 -7.50
C TYR A 60 12.69 3.77 -6.34
N LEU A 61 12.26 4.83 -5.66
CA LEU A 61 11.20 4.75 -4.69
C LEU A 61 9.88 4.89 -5.42
N ARG A 62 8.97 3.96 -5.18
CA ARG A 62 7.63 3.98 -5.72
C ARG A 62 6.65 4.31 -4.60
N THR A 63 5.59 5.01 -4.97
CA THR A 63 4.49 5.30 -4.05
C THR A 63 3.85 4.00 -3.57
N PRO A 64 3.18 4.01 -2.40
CA PRO A 64 2.49 2.86 -1.86
C PRO A 64 1.54 2.20 -2.86
N THR A 65 1.19 0.95 -2.60
CA THR A 65 0.24 0.22 -3.45
C THR A 65 -1.12 0.90 -3.48
N VAL A 66 -1.82 0.80 -4.60
CA VAL A 66 -3.19 1.32 -4.76
C VAL A 66 -4.12 0.74 -3.69
N VAL A 67 -3.95 -0.55 -3.37
CA VAL A 67 -4.65 -1.25 -2.29
C VAL A 67 -4.44 -0.56 -0.93
N TRP A 68 -3.23 -0.09 -0.63
CA TRP A 68 -2.95 0.61 0.62
C TRP A 68 -3.69 1.96 0.68
N PHE A 69 -3.68 2.73 -0.40
CA PHE A 69 -4.41 4.01 -0.50
C PHE A 69 -5.92 3.83 -0.34
N ILE A 70 -6.50 2.91 -1.12
CA ILE A 70 -7.95 2.67 -1.10
C ILE A 70 -8.40 2.25 0.30
N ARG A 71 -7.64 1.39 0.98
CA ARG A 71 -7.97 0.97 2.36
C ARG A 71 -8.03 2.15 3.34
N ARG A 72 -7.09 3.09 3.19
CA ARG A 72 -6.98 4.27 4.05
C ARG A 72 -8.09 5.29 3.76
N CYS A 73 -8.44 5.49 2.49
CA CYS A 73 -9.58 6.34 2.09
C CYS A 73 -10.92 5.72 2.51
N ALA A 74 -11.13 4.43 2.26
CA ALA A 74 -12.35 3.72 2.63
C ALA A 74 -12.47 3.44 4.15
N ARG A 75 -11.37 3.63 4.91
CA ARG A 75 -11.24 3.36 6.35
C ARG A 75 -11.70 1.96 6.76
N VAL A 76 -11.41 0.97 5.92
CA VAL A 76 -11.78 -0.43 6.18
C VAL A 76 -10.57 -1.22 6.69
N PRO A 77 -10.69 -2.04 7.75
CA PRO A 77 -9.56 -2.83 8.24
C PRO A 77 -9.25 -4.01 7.31
N MET A 78 -10.28 -4.59 6.68
CA MET A 78 -10.19 -5.70 5.74
C MET A 78 -11.09 -5.48 4.52
N PHE A 79 -10.69 -6.07 3.41
CA PHE A 79 -11.48 -6.09 2.18
C PHE A 79 -12.47 -7.25 2.17
N SER A 80 -13.42 -7.18 1.27
CA SER A 80 -14.39 -8.25 1.07
C SER A 80 -13.71 -9.52 0.55
N PRO A 81 -13.94 -10.70 1.16
CA PRO A 81 -13.54 -11.98 0.56
C PRO A 81 -14.36 -12.29 -0.71
N THR A 82 -15.55 -11.70 -0.84
CA THR A 82 -16.52 -11.93 -1.92
C THR A 82 -17.01 -10.59 -2.45
N ALA A 83 -16.13 -9.90 -3.19
CA ALA A 83 -16.31 -8.53 -3.63
C ALA A 83 -17.62 -8.25 -4.40
N LYS A 84 -18.12 -9.22 -5.18
CA LYS A 84 -19.38 -9.10 -5.93
C LYS A 84 -20.63 -9.15 -5.03
N HIS A 85 -20.56 -9.86 -3.91
CA HIS A 85 -21.71 -10.11 -3.03
C HIS A 85 -21.73 -9.20 -1.81
N HIS A 86 -20.55 -8.91 -1.23
CA HIS A 86 -20.44 -8.11 -0.02
C HIS A 86 -19.62 -6.85 -0.28
N THR A 87 -20.29 -5.70 -0.26
CA THR A 87 -19.64 -4.38 -0.30
C THR A 87 -19.23 -3.98 1.11
N VAL A 88 -17.95 -3.67 1.34
CA VAL A 88 -17.41 -3.37 2.67
C VAL A 88 -17.22 -1.87 2.90
N GLY A 89 -17.11 -1.09 1.83
CA GLY A 89 -16.94 0.36 1.93
C GLY A 89 -17.30 1.11 0.65
N SER A 90 -17.21 2.43 0.74
CA SER A 90 -17.35 3.34 -0.39
C SER A 90 -16.24 4.39 -0.36
N ILE A 91 -15.89 4.89 -1.55
CA ILE A 91 -14.97 6.03 -1.71
C ILE A 91 -15.55 6.99 -2.76
N THR A 92 -15.13 8.24 -2.70
CA THR A 92 -15.51 9.28 -3.65
C THR A 92 -14.63 9.28 -4.89
N LEU A 93 -15.17 9.79 -5.99
CA LEU A 93 -14.36 10.07 -7.20
C LEU A 93 -13.25 11.08 -6.93
N ALA A 94 -13.45 12.03 -6.01
CA ALA A 94 -12.43 12.99 -5.61
C ALA A 94 -11.24 12.27 -4.98
N GLU A 95 -11.45 11.34 -4.05
CA GLU A 95 -10.38 10.55 -3.44
C GLU A 95 -9.63 9.71 -4.48
N VAL A 96 -10.35 9.06 -5.40
CA VAL A 96 -9.75 8.31 -6.52
C VAL A 96 -8.82 9.20 -7.33
N PHE A 97 -9.23 10.42 -7.63
CA PHE A 97 -8.43 11.38 -8.39
C PHE A 97 -7.16 11.82 -7.64
N HIS A 98 -7.25 12.06 -6.33
CA HIS A 98 -6.07 12.37 -5.52
C HIS A 98 -5.08 11.19 -5.49
N ILE A 99 -5.58 9.96 -5.33
CA ILE A 99 -4.75 8.75 -5.40
C ILE A 99 -4.09 8.65 -6.78
N ALA A 100 -4.83 8.91 -7.86
CA ALA A 100 -4.31 8.86 -9.22
C ALA A 100 -3.18 9.88 -9.44
N LYS A 101 -3.33 11.11 -8.93
CA LYS A 101 -2.29 12.15 -8.98
C LYS A 101 -1.02 11.70 -8.27
N CYS A 102 -1.14 11.18 -7.05
CA CYS A 102 0.00 10.66 -6.30
C CYS A 102 0.68 9.50 -7.06
N LYS A 103 -0.10 8.55 -7.57
CA LYS A 103 0.42 7.35 -8.23
C LYS A 103 1.07 7.65 -9.60
N ARG A 104 0.65 8.72 -10.28
CA ARG A 104 1.22 9.12 -11.58
C ARG A 104 2.73 9.43 -11.51
N MET A 105 3.23 9.78 -10.33
CA MET A 105 4.67 10.01 -10.12
C MET A 105 5.51 8.74 -10.19
N ASP A 106 4.89 7.56 -10.19
CA ASP A 106 5.60 6.30 -10.37
C ASP A 106 6.14 6.16 -11.80
N PRO A 107 7.39 5.69 -11.99
CA PRO A 107 7.97 5.43 -13.29
C PRO A 107 7.06 4.65 -14.28
N PRO A 108 6.39 3.54 -13.90
CA PRO A 108 5.52 2.81 -14.82
C PRO A 108 4.24 3.55 -15.25
N LEU A 109 3.85 4.63 -14.57
CA LEU A 109 2.57 5.32 -14.81
C LEU A 109 2.74 6.74 -15.36
N ILE A 110 3.98 7.21 -15.53
CA ILE A 110 4.28 8.61 -15.86
C ILE A 110 3.68 9.05 -17.21
N ASN A 111 3.67 8.14 -18.18
CA ASN A 111 3.15 8.35 -19.54
C ASN A 111 1.65 8.06 -19.68
N MET A 112 0.98 7.59 -18.63
CA MET A 112 -0.44 7.29 -18.68
C MET A 112 -1.27 8.55 -18.42
N THR A 113 -2.39 8.68 -19.14
CA THR A 113 -3.35 9.75 -18.84
C THR A 113 -3.96 9.53 -17.46
N LEU A 114 -4.27 10.64 -16.77
CA LEU A 114 -4.86 10.58 -15.44
C LEU A 114 -6.21 9.83 -15.44
N LYS A 115 -6.98 9.93 -16.53
CA LYS A 115 -8.23 9.18 -16.74
C LYS A 115 -7.98 7.67 -16.75
N SER A 116 -6.93 7.20 -17.42
CA SER A 116 -6.57 5.78 -17.45
C SER A 116 -6.18 5.27 -16.06
N ILE A 117 -5.41 6.05 -15.30
CA ILE A 117 -5.03 5.73 -13.93
C ILE A 117 -6.26 5.67 -13.01
N CYS A 118 -7.19 6.63 -13.13
CA CYS A 118 -8.45 6.60 -12.38
C CYS A 118 -9.27 5.33 -12.69
N LYS A 119 -9.40 4.94 -13.98
CA LYS A 119 -10.09 3.70 -14.37
C LYS A 119 -9.44 2.47 -13.74
N TYR A 120 -8.11 2.40 -13.73
CA TYR A 120 -7.35 1.32 -13.09
C TYR A 120 -7.63 1.24 -11.58
N ILE A 121 -7.65 2.39 -10.88
CA ILE A 121 -7.96 2.46 -9.45
C ILE A 121 -9.42 2.03 -9.20
N ILE A 122 -10.37 2.48 -10.00
CA ILE A 122 -11.78 2.09 -9.91
C ILE A 122 -11.94 0.57 -10.08
N GLY A 123 -11.25 -0.02 -11.06
CA GLY A 123 -11.22 -1.48 -11.24
C GLY A 123 -10.72 -2.21 -10.00
N THR A 124 -9.67 -1.68 -9.38
CA THR A 124 -9.13 -2.23 -8.12
C THR A 124 -10.13 -2.13 -6.97
N CYS A 125 -10.88 -1.03 -6.87
CA CYS A 125 -11.95 -0.87 -5.86
C CYS A 125 -13.03 -1.94 -6.02
N ASN A 126 -13.47 -2.19 -7.25
CA ASN A 126 -14.50 -3.18 -7.55
C ASN A 126 -14.06 -4.59 -7.14
N SER A 127 -12.80 -4.96 -7.40
CA SER A 127 -12.25 -6.26 -6.98
C SER A 127 -12.11 -6.41 -5.46
N MET A 128 -12.13 -5.32 -4.70
CA MET A 128 -12.04 -5.34 -3.23
C MET A 128 -13.40 -5.21 -2.52
N GLY A 129 -14.49 -5.05 -3.28
CA GLY A 129 -15.83 -4.82 -2.74
C GLY A 129 -15.99 -3.40 -2.19
N ILE A 130 -15.35 -2.42 -2.83
CA ILE A 130 -15.46 -0.99 -2.49
C ILE A 130 -16.18 -0.27 -3.62
N LYS A 131 -17.31 0.37 -3.32
CA LYS A 131 -18.11 1.10 -4.30
C LYS A 131 -17.58 2.52 -4.47
N VAL A 132 -17.35 2.93 -5.73
CA VAL A 132 -16.99 4.30 -6.04
C VAL A 132 -18.26 5.10 -6.31
N ARG A 133 -18.46 6.20 -5.59
CA ARG A 133 -19.64 7.08 -5.73
C ARG A 133 -19.21 8.52 -5.99
N ARG A 134 -20.14 9.35 -6.49
CA ARG A 134 -19.93 10.80 -6.64
C ARG A 134 -19.88 11.47 -5.27
N GLU A 135 -20.85 11.12 -4.43
CA GLU A 135 -20.99 11.59 -3.06
C GLU A 135 -21.17 10.37 -2.12
N LEU A 136 -20.88 10.57 -0.84
CA LEU A 136 -20.99 9.51 0.17
C LEU A 136 -22.38 9.51 0.79
N ASP A 137 -22.97 8.33 0.85
CA ASP A 137 -24.21 8.11 1.60
C ASP A 137 -23.98 8.37 3.11
N ASP A 138 -25.04 8.61 3.86
CA ASP A 138 -24.93 8.92 5.29
C ASP A 138 -24.33 7.77 6.11
N GLU A 139 -24.52 6.52 5.70
CA GLU A 139 -23.82 5.36 6.26
C GLU A 139 -22.31 5.39 5.98
N GLY A 140 -21.91 5.87 4.79
CA GLY A 140 -20.52 6.11 4.44
C GLY A 140 -19.91 7.18 5.35
N LYS A 141 -20.64 8.29 5.59
CA LYS A 141 -20.24 9.36 6.51
C LYS A 141 -20.11 8.90 7.97
N LYS A 142 -20.91 7.92 8.42
CA LYS A 142 -20.81 7.35 9.77
C LYS A 142 -19.56 6.49 9.98
N LYS A 143 -19.00 5.87 8.92
CA LYS A 143 -17.77 5.05 9.00
C LYS A 143 -16.50 5.86 9.30
N TYR A 144 -16.57 7.18 9.32
CA TYR A 144 -15.42 8.06 9.58
C TYR A 144 -14.92 8.03 11.03
N PHE A 145 -15.50 7.23 11.93
CA PHE A 145 -15.04 7.17 13.33
C PHE A 145 -13.83 6.25 13.57
N VAL A 146 -13.44 5.39 12.63
CA VAL A 146 -12.21 4.58 12.79
C VAL A 146 -10.99 5.43 12.42
N ASP A 147 -10.11 5.67 13.38
CA ASP A 147 -8.88 6.40 13.14
C ASP A 147 -7.99 5.61 12.15
N VAL A 148 -7.48 6.33 11.16
CA VAL A 148 -6.65 5.81 10.08
C VAL A 148 -5.44 5.06 10.65
N ASN A 149 -4.88 5.54 11.75
CA ASN A 149 -3.72 4.95 12.41
C ASN A 149 -4.00 3.57 13.05
N GLN A 150 -5.24 3.29 13.45
CA GLN A 150 -5.63 2.04 14.12
C GLN A 150 -5.95 0.91 13.12
N LEU A 151 -6.05 1.19 11.83
CA LEU A 151 -6.46 0.19 10.83
C LEU A 151 -5.52 -1.02 10.76
N ASP A 152 -4.23 -0.85 11.03
CA ASP A 152 -3.25 -1.93 10.94
C ASP A 152 -3.29 -2.88 12.15
N SER A 153 -3.55 -2.37 13.37
CA SER A 153 -3.79 -3.20 14.55
C SER A 153 -5.08 -4.00 14.40
N ILE A 154 -6.18 -3.32 14.02
CA ILE A 154 -7.49 -3.98 13.80
C ILE A 154 -7.37 -5.08 12.73
N LYS A 155 -6.67 -4.82 11.63
CA LYS A 155 -6.42 -5.83 10.60
C LYS A 155 -5.66 -7.04 11.15
N LYS A 156 -4.66 -6.82 12.02
CA LYS A 156 -3.88 -7.89 12.64
C LYS A 156 -4.77 -8.72 13.59
N GLU A 157 -5.60 -8.06 14.39
CA GLU A 157 -6.56 -8.71 15.31
C GLU A 157 -7.60 -9.55 14.57
N ILE A 158 -8.17 -9.05 13.47
CA ILE A 158 -9.13 -9.83 12.68
C ILE A 158 -8.44 -11.07 12.07
N ARG A 159 -7.20 -10.92 11.58
CA ARG A 159 -6.43 -12.04 11.03
C ARG A 159 -6.12 -13.11 12.08
N THR A 160 -5.71 -12.70 13.28
CA THR A 160 -5.47 -13.65 14.38
C THR A 160 -6.77 -14.33 14.78
N ARG A 161 -7.86 -13.59 14.99
CA ARG A 161 -9.19 -14.14 15.31
C ARG A 161 -9.63 -15.19 14.28
N ASN A 162 -9.56 -14.87 13.00
CA ASN A 162 -9.93 -15.78 11.91
C ASN A 162 -9.06 -17.04 11.88
N LYS A 163 -7.76 -16.94 12.22
CA LYS A 163 -6.86 -18.09 12.30
C LYS A 163 -7.22 -19.01 13.49
N HIS A 164 -7.56 -18.44 14.65
CA HIS A 164 -7.99 -19.21 15.81
C HIS A 164 -9.31 -19.94 15.53
N GLN A 165 -10.29 -19.26 14.93
CA GLN A 165 -11.57 -19.87 14.55
C GLN A 165 -11.42 -21.02 13.54
N LYS A 166 -10.47 -20.93 12.60
CA LYS A 166 -10.17 -22.02 11.66
C LYS A 166 -9.52 -23.23 12.34
N ARG A 167 -8.71 -23.00 13.38
CA ARG A 167 -8.06 -24.06 14.15
C ARG A 167 -9.04 -24.77 15.09
N SER A 168 -9.98 -24.05 15.69
CA SER A 168 -10.99 -24.64 16.59
C SER A 168 -12.07 -25.43 15.86
N LYS A 169 -12.23 -25.24 14.55
CA LYS A 169 -13.18 -25.97 13.70
C LYS A 169 -12.58 -27.20 13.01
N LYS A 170 -11.28 -27.44 13.20
CA LYS A 170 -10.55 -28.57 12.65
C LYS A 170 -10.21 -29.53 13.78
#